data_AF-A0A2D5MLX8-F1
#
_entry.id   AF-A0A2D5MLX8-F1
#
_cell.length_a   1.000
_cell.length_b   1.000
_cell.length_c   1.000
_cell.angle_alpha   90.00
_cell.angle_beta   90.00
_cell.angle_gamma   90.00
#
_symmetry.space_group_name_H-M   'P 1'
#
loop_
_entity.id
_entity.type
_entity.pdbx_description
1 polymer ?
#
loop_
_entity_poly.entity_id
_entity_poly.type
_entity_poly.pdbx_seq_one_letter_code
_entity_poly.pdbx_strand_id
1 'polypeptide(L)' 'MSFIRKKRPRIFLNTRRVVALFGRAKLMREWDGRFRLEGGSHHDEAAAVEWASMFLPEAVLVRPRQTSR' A
#
# COMPACT_ATOMS: atom_id res chain seq x y z
N MET A 1 -31.73 28.08 8.63
CA MET A 1 -30.67 27.50 9.49
C MET A 1 -30.22 26.19 8.87
N SER A 2 -29.07 26.17 8.19
CA SER A 2 -28.59 24.99 7.47
C SER A 2 -27.40 24.38 8.23
N PHE A 3 -27.58 23.17 8.76
CA PHE A 3 -26.54 22.45 9.47
C PHE A 3 -25.51 21.90 8.48
N ILE A 4 -24.39 22.60 8.34
CA ILE A 4 -23.21 22.10 7.64
C ILE A 4 -22.67 20.91 8.44
N ARG A 5 -22.90 19.69 7.97
CA ARG A 5 -22.27 18.47 8.48
C ARG A 5 -20.75 18.60 8.25
N LYS A 6 -20.02 19.11 9.24
CA LYS A 6 -18.55 19.02 9.28
C LYS A 6 -18.19 17.53 9.21
N LYS A 7 -17.67 17.06 8.06
CA LYS A 7 -17.07 15.73 7.96
C LYS A 7 -15.90 15.72 8.94
N ARG A 8 -16.08 15.05 10.08
CA ARG A 8 -15.00 14.83 11.04
C ARG A 8 -13.89 14.11 10.28
N PRO A 9 -12.64 14.60 10.29
CA PRO A 9 -11.54 13.84 9.73
C PRO A 9 -11.50 12.51 10.47
N ARG A 10 -11.72 11.40 9.75
CA ARG A 10 -11.53 10.08 10.33
C ARG A 10 -10.05 9.97 10.59
N ILE A 11 -9.66 10.18 11.85
CA ILE A 11 -8.30 9.93 12.32
C ILE A 11 -8.07 8.44 12.03
N PHE A 12 -7.32 8.13 10.98
CA PHE A 12 -7.01 6.75 10.60
C PHE A 12 -6.00 6.21 11.61
N LEU A 13 -6.52 5.65 12.70
CA LEU A 13 -5.78 4.81 13.63
C LEU A 13 -5.23 3.60 12.86
N ASN A 14 -3.99 3.68 12.38
CA ASN A 14 -3.12 2.55 12.03
C ASN A 14 -3.81 1.30 11.42
N THR A 15 -4.76 1.47 10.50
CA THR A 15 -5.41 0.33 9.85
C THR A 15 -4.63 -0.04 8.59
N ARG A 16 -4.32 -1.34 8.48
CA ARG A 16 -3.79 -1.95 7.26
C ARG A 16 -4.67 -1.57 6.06
N ARG A 17 -4.06 -1.04 4.99
CA ARG A 17 -4.82 -0.57 3.82
C ARG A 17 -4.09 -0.77 2.50
N VAL A 18 -4.85 -0.94 1.43
CA VAL A 18 -4.34 -0.92 0.05
C VAL A 18 -3.94 0.52 -0.30
N VAL A 19 -2.75 0.69 -0.88
CA VAL A 19 -2.22 1.97 -1.36
C VAL A 19 -2.27 2.04 -2.88
N ALA A 20 -1.93 0.95 -3.57
CA ALA A 20 -1.93 0.85 -5.03
C ALA A 20 -2.12 -0.61 -5.49
N LEU A 21 -2.53 -0.78 -6.75
CA LEU A 21 -2.73 -2.07 -7.40
C LEU A 21 -1.86 -2.16 -8.65
N PHE A 22 -1.23 -3.32 -8.87
CA PHE A 22 -0.37 -3.61 -10.02
C PHE A 22 -0.76 -4.98 -10.58
N GLY A 23 -1.63 -5.01 -11.59
CA GLY A 23 -2.18 -6.26 -12.09
C GLY A 23 -2.83 -7.09 -10.96
N ARG A 24 -2.21 -8.22 -10.61
CA ARG A 24 -2.66 -9.10 -9.51
C ARG A 24 -1.99 -8.81 -8.16
N ALA A 25 -1.00 -7.92 -8.09
CA ALA A 25 -0.35 -7.48 -6.86
C ALA A 25 -1.08 -6.31 -6.19
N LYS A 26 -1.05 -6.31 -4.86
CA LYS A 26 -1.55 -5.22 -4.01
C LYS A 26 -0.42 -4.68 -3.16
N LEU A 27 -0.16 -3.37 -3.24
CA LEU A 27 0.73 -2.69 -2.32
C LEU A 27 -0.05 -2.29 -1.08
N MET A 28 0.27 -2.93 0.04
CA MET A 28 -0.36 -2.74 1.34
C MET A 28 0.52 -1.84 2.20
N ARG A 29 -0.08 -0.87 2.88
CA ARG A 29 0.53 -0.18 4.03
C ARG A 29 0.04 -0.84 5.29
N GLU A 30 0.97 -1.42 6.03
CA GLU A 30 0.74 -2.05 7.33
C GLU A 30 0.53 -1.00 8.42
N TRP A 31 0.02 -1.44 9.55
CA TRP A 31 -0.22 -0.59 10.72
C TRP A 31 1.09 -0.03 11.30
N ASP A 32 2.22 -0.73 11.16
CA ASP A 32 3.53 -0.27 11.64
C ASP A 32 4.20 0.74 10.68
N GLY A 33 3.50 1.12 9.60
CA GLY A 33 4.01 2.03 8.57
C GLY A 33 4.86 1.35 7.50
N ARG A 34 5.13 0.05 7.60
CA ARG A 34 5.83 -0.71 6.55
C ARG A 34 4.92 -0.96 5.36
N PHE A 35 5.56 -1.22 4.23
CA PHE A 35 4.88 -1.55 2.99
C PHE A 35 5.16 -2.99 2.61
N ARG A 36 4.12 -3.70 2.19
CA ARG A 36 4.17 -5.11 1.77
C ARG A 36 3.44 -5.29 0.45
N LEU A 37 4.02 -6.07 -0.45
CA LEU A 37 3.33 -6.55 -1.64
C LEU A 37 2.65 -7.88 -1.36
N GLU A 38 1.38 -7.99 -1.75
CA GLU A 38 0.60 -9.23 -1.68
C GLU A 38 0.16 -9.68 -3.08
N GLY A 39 0.49 -10.91 -3.44
CA GLY A 39 0.13 -11.51 -4.73
C GLY A 39 0.88 -10.92 -5.92
N GLY A 40 0.44 -11.28 -7.13
CA GLY A 40 1.03 -10.83 -8.38
C GLY A 40 2.10 -11.75 -8.96
N SER A 41 2.47 -11.44 -10.20
CA SER A 41 3.62 -12.00 -10.89
C SER A 41 4.89 -11.23 -10.54
N HIS A 42 6.06 -11.74 -10.96
CA HIS A 42 7.32 -10.98 -10.92
C HIS A 42 7.22 -9.62 -11.61
N HIS A 43 6.46 -9.53 -12.70
CA HIS A 43 6.27 -8.29 -13.43
C HIS A 43 5.44 -7.28 -12.63
N ASP A 44 4.37 -7.76 -11.98
CA ASP A 44 3.55 -6.93 -11.08
C ASP A 44 4.38 -6.41 -9.89
N GLU A 45 5.24 -7.26 -9.33
CA GLU A 45 6.16 -6.88 -8.26
C GLU A 45 7.14 -5.80 -8.72
N ALA A 46 7.77 -5.98 -9.88
CA ALA A 46 8.71 -5.01 -10.44
C ALA A 46 8.04 -3.65 -10.67
N ALA A 47 6.86 -3.64 -11.30
CA ALA A 47 6.08 -2.41 -11.51
C ALA A 47 5.75 -1.69 -10.19
N ALA A 48 5.41 -2.46 -9.16
CA ALA A 48 5.15 -1.91 -7.84
C ALA A 48 6.38 -1.30 -7.18
N VAL A 49 7.55 -1.93 -7.32
CA VAL A 49 8.83 -1.43 -6.81
C VAL A 49 9.21 -0.13 -7.52
N GLU A 50 9.14 -0.10 -8.85
CA GLU A 50 9.46 1.09 -9.63
C GLU A 50 8.56 2.27 -9.26
N TRP A 51 7.24 2.03 -9.19
CA TRP A 51 6.29 3.04 -8.77
C TRP A 51 6.57 3.52 -7.34
N ALA A 52 6.84 2.61 -6.40
CA ALA A 52 7.15 3.00 -5.01
C ALA A 52 8.42 3.87 -4.93
N SER A 53 9.45 3.57 -5.72
CA SER A 53 10.66 4.41 -5.79
C SER A 53 10.39 5.81 -6.31
N MET A 54 9.37 6.01 -7.15
CA MET A 54 9.00 7.32 -7.69
C MET A 54 8.06 8.11 -6.77
N PHE A 55 7.16 7.42 -6.07
CA PHE A 55 6.02 8.07 -5.39
C PHE A 55 5.98 7.86 -3.87
N LEU A 56 6.81 6.98 -3.32
CA LEU A 56 6.88 6.67 -1.88
C LEU A 56 8.35 6.58 -1.42
N PRO A 57 9.10 7.70 -1.41
CA PRO A 57 10.52 7.69 -1.07
C PRO A 57 10.81 7.19 0.35
N GLU A 58 9.84 7.25 1.26
CA GLU A 58 9.93 6.73 2.63
C GLU A 58 9.61 5.23 2.75
N ALA A 59 9.13 4.59 1.69
CA ALA A 59 8.68 3.21 1.75
C ALA A 59 9.84 2.21 1.80
N VAL A 60 9.95 1.50 2.93
CA VAL A 60 10.74 0.27 3.01
C VAL A 60 9.86 -0.91 2.60
N LEU A 61 10.01 -1.36 1.36
CA LEU A 61 9.28 -2.50 0.83
C LEU A 61 9.82 -3.81 1.41
N VAL A 62 9.00 -4.50 2.20
CA VAL A 62 9.31 -5.87 2.62
C VAL A 62 8.88 -6.80 1.50
N ARG A 63 9.86 -7.29 0.72
CA ARG A 63 9.59 -8.33 -0.28
C ARG A 63 9.23 -9.63 0.46
N PRO A 64 8.05 -10.22 0.21
CA PRO A 64 7.83 -11.59 0.66
C PRO A 64 8.90 -12.46 0.01
N ARG A 65 9.67 -13.21 0.82
CA ARG A 65 10.61 -14.22 0.31
C ARG A 65 9.85 -15.05 -0.72
N GLN A 66 10.35 -15.09 -1.95
CA GLN A 66 9.75 -15.91 -2.98
C GLN A 66 9.82 -17.37 -2.52
N THR A 67 8.69 -17.90 -2.07
CA THR A 67 8.49 -19.34 -2.03
C THR A 67 8.30 -19.75 -3.49
N SER A 68 9.42 -20.02 -4.15
CA SER A 68 9.45 -20.91 -5.29
C SER A 68 8.93 -22.26 -4.80
N ARG A 69 7.78 -22.68 -5.31
CA ARG A 69 7.26 -24.03 -5.13
C ARG A 69 6.75 -24.52 -6.47
#